data_AF-L7UA86-F1
#
_entry.id   AF-L7UA86-F1
#
_cell.length_a   1.000
_cell.length_b   1.000
_cell.length_c   1.000
_cell.angle_alpha   90.00
_cell.angle_beta   90.00
_cell.angle_gamma   90.00
#
_symmetry.space_group_name_H-M   'P 1'
#
loop_
_entity.id
_entity.type
_entity.pdbx_description
1 polymer ?
#
loop_
_entity_poly.entity_id
_entity_poly.type
_entity_poly.pdbx_seq_one_letter_code
_entity_poly.pdbx_strand_id
1 'polypeptide(L)'
;MKLTHWKAILLAYRHVDDTLARELGPANLDPAYRDHLSPGAMDALSRDLVVEVEKLRIALGTDLRSDDVEKVLQPFAFLLDEKVLGRLANDDAQHWPLLQLRVFGLDSGGDLFYELADTCLRRQDTAPLLFEMLHFCLTAGFTGRYVGHPARLREYREQLVARIPRPEAVAPQVATEEAAPPPTLYDFPWRYYAVTLAIIVALPVVLWHLSN
;
A
#
# COMPACT_ATOMS: atom_id res chain seq x y z
N MET A 1 10.67 1.76 -11.25
CA MET A 1 10.09 0.41 -11.39
C MET A 1 8.92 0.43 -12.38
N LYS A 2 8.62 -0.66 -13.09
CA LYS A 2 7.44 -0.74 -13.97
C LYS A 2 6.15 -0.82 -13.14
N LEU A 3 5.18 0.04 -13.46
CA LEU A 3 3.86 0.11 -12.83
C LEU A 3 3.09 -1.24 -12.91
N THR A 4 3.41 -2.06 -13.91
CA THR A 4 2.81 -3.38 -14.15
C THR A 4 3.05 -4.37 -13.02
N HIS A 5 4.29 -4.49 -12.53
CA HIS A 5 4.63 -5.40 -11.43
C HIS A 5 3.92 -5.02 -10.14
N TRP A 6 3.91 -3.72 -9.81
CA TRP A 6 3.22 -3.24 -8.62
C TRP A 6 1.72 -3.50 -8.67
N LYS A 7 1.10 -3.25 -9.83
CA LYS A 7 -0.30 -3.57 -10.06
C LYS A 7 -0.56 -5.06 -9.87
N ALA A 8 0.32 -5.93 -10.36
CA ALA A 8 0.20 -7.38 -10.17
C ALA A 8 0.28 -7.78 -8.69
N ILE A 9 1.26 -7.26 -7.95
CA ILE A 9 1.44 -7.55 -6.51
C ILE A 9 0.20 -7.09 -5.72
N LEU A 10 -0.27 -5.86 -5.93
CA LEU A 10 -1.44 -5.33 -5.23
C LEU A 10 -2.73 -6.08 -5.58
N LEU A 11 -2.91 -6.46 -6.84
CA LEU A 11 -4.07 -7.24 -7.26
C LEU A 11 -4.06 -8.64 -6.64
N ALA A 12 -2.91 -9.32 -6.66
CA ALA A 12 -2.74 -10.63 -6.04
C ALA A 12 -3.01 -10.54 -4.53
N TYR A 13 -2.42 -9.55 -3.84
CA TYR A 13 -2.64 -9.34 -2.42
C TYR A 13 -4.11 -9.09 -2.08
N ARG A 14 -4.79 -8.23 -2.85
CA ARG A 14 -6.21 -7.94 -2.62
C ARG A 14 -7.07 -9.19 -2.83
N HIS A 15 -6.80 -9.96 -3.89
CA HIS A 15 -7.55 -11.19 -4.15
C HIS A 15 -7.37 -12.22 -3.04
N VAL A 16 -6.14 -12.34 -2.52
CA VAL A 16 -5.87 -13.18 -1.36
C VAL A 16 -6.63 -12.67 -0.13
N ASP A 17 -6.57 -11.38 0.19
CA ASP A 17 -7.25 -10.85 1.38
C ASP A 17 -8.79 -10.99 1.29
N ASP A 18 -9.38 -10.79 0.09
CA ASP A 18 -10.80 -11.04 -0.17
C ASP A 18 -11.17 -12.53 0.02
N THR A 19 -10.28 -13.44 -0.39
CA THR A 19 -10.47 -14.89 -0.24
C THR A 19 -10.36 -15.30 1.23
N LEU A 20 -9.37 -14.80 1.96
CA LEU A 20 -9.24 -15.04 3.40
C LEU A 20 -10.43 -14.48 4.18
N ALA A 21 -10.92 -13.29 3.83
CA ALA A 21 -12.08 -12.70 4.50
C ALA A 21 -13.35 -13.52 4.29
N ARG A 22 -13.51 -14.13 3.11
CA ARG A 22 -14.64 -15.00 2.78
C ARG A 22 -14.57 -16.36 3.49
N GLU A 23 -13.39 -16.98 3.51
CA GLU A 23 -13.24 -18.36 4.03
C GLU A 23 -12.97 -18.42 5.54
N LEU A 24 -12.24 -17.43 6.10
CA LEU A 24 -11.79 -17.41 7.50
C LEU A 24 -12.41 -16.27 8.32
N GLY A 25 -13.18 -15.39 7.68
CA GLY A 25 -13.73 -14.19 8.32
C GLY A 25 -12.72 -13.03 8.46
N PRO A 26 -13.13 -11.95 9.15
CA PRO A 26 -12.31 -10.74 9.23
C PRO A 26 -11.06 -10.94 10.08
N ALA A 27 -9.98 -10.23 9.74
CA ALA A 27 -8.68 -10.36 10.43
C ALA A 27 -8.72 -10.03 11.94
N ASN A 28 -9.65 -9.18 12.36
CA ASN A 28 -9.78 -8.72 13.75
C ASN A 28 -10.76 -9.57 14.57
N LEU A 29 -11.12 -10.76 14.09
CA LEU A 29 -12.00 -11.67 14.82
C LEU A 29 -11.27 -12.21 16.06
N ASP A 30 -11.95 -12.14 17.21
CA ASP A 30 -11.47 -12.72 18.46
C ASP A 30 -11.18 -14.23 18.24
N PRO A 31 -10.03 -14.74 18.70
CA PRO A 31 -9.71 -16.16 18.63
C PRO A 31 -10.84 -17.09 19.11
N ALA A 32 -11.66 -16.67 20.07
CA ALA A 32 -12.78 -17.45 20.59
C ALA A 32 -13.94 -17.66 19.58
N TYR A 33 -14.05 -16.82 18.55
CA TYR A 33 -15.11 -16.88 17.54
C TYR A 33 -14.63 -17.36 16.17
N ARG A 34 -13.39 -17.85 16.07
CA ARG A 34 -12.86 -18.36 14.81
C ARG A 34 -13.48 -19.72 14.51
N ASP A 35 -14.02 -19.85 13.32
CA ASP A 35 -14.57 -21.11 12.85
C ASP A 35 -13.45 -22.14 12.64
N HIS A 36 -13.72 -23.38 13.01
CA HIS A 36 -12.81 -24.49 12.73
C HIS A 36 -12.92 -24.90 11.26
N LEU A 37 -11.78 -25.10 10.61
CA LEU A 37 -11.73 -25.58 9.24
C LEU A 37 -11.40 -27.07 9.20
N SER A 38 -12.14 -27.81 8.39
CA SER A 38 -11.77 -29.20 8.11
C SER A 38 -10.41 -29.28 7.40
N PRO A 39 -9.64 -30.37 7.58
CA PRO A 39 -8.37 -30.55 6.87
C PRO A 39 -8.48 -30.44 5.34
N GLY A 40 -9.58 -30.93 4.76
CA GLY A 40 -9.85 -30.81 3.32
C GLY A 40 -10.10 -29.37 2.87
N ALA A 41 -10.74 -28.55 3.70
CA ALA A 41 -10.96 -27.13 3.42
C ALA A 41 -9.65 -26.34 3.52
N MET A 42 -8.81 -26.61 4.53
CA MET A 42 -7.48 -25.98 4.65
C MET A 42 -6.59 -26.31 3.44
N ASP A 43 -6.58 -27.56 3.00
CA ASP A 43 -5.81 -28.01 1.84
C ASP A 43 -6.34 -27.40 0.53
N ALA A 44 -7.66 -27.25 0.39
CA ALA A 44 -8.27 -26.52 -0.72
C ALA A 44 -7.86 -25.04 -0.72
N LEU A 45 -7.98 -24.34 0.42
CA LEU A 45 -7.57 -22.94 0.55
C LEU A 45 -6.08 -22.76 0.24
N SER A 46 -5.21 -23.62 0.77
CA SER A 46 -3.78 -23.57 0.48
C SER A 46 -3.49 -23.77 -1.01
N ARG A 47 -4.19 -24.69 -1.70
CA ARG A 47 -4.07 -24.83 -3.16
C ARG A 47 -4.47 -23.56 -3.89
N ASP A 48 -5.57 -22.94 -3.50
CA ASP A 48 -6.05 -21.70 -4.15
C ASP A 48 -5.05 -20.56 -3.97
N LEU A 49 -4.46 -20.42 -2.78
CA LEU A 49 -3.42 -19.43 -2.54
C LEU A 49 -2.12 -19.73 -3.30
N VAL A 50 -1.75 -21.01 -3.46
CA VAL A 50 -0.61 -21.41 -4.32
C VAL A 50 -0.87 -21.00 -5.78
N VAL A 51 -2.10 -21.14 -6.27
CA VAL A 51 -2.48 -20.67 -7.61
C VAL A 51 -2.31 -19.15 -7.74
N GLU A 52 -2.62 -18.36 -6.71
CA GLU A 52 -2.37 -16.92 -6.71
C GLU A 52 -0.88 -16.56 -6.71
N VAL A 53 -0.06 -17.30 -5.96
CA VAL A 53 1.40 -17.16 -5.99
C VAL A 53 1.94 -17.49 -7.39
N GLU A 54 1.42 -18.53 -8.05
CA GLU A 54 1.83 -18.91 -9.41
C GLU A 54 1.42 -17.85 -10.44
N LYS A 55 0.21 -17.29 -10.34
CA LYS A 55 -0.21 -16.17 -11.20
C LYS A 55 0.73 -14.98 -11.05
N LEU A 56 1.13 -14.66 -9.82
CA LEU A 56 2.09 -13.59 -9.55
C LEU A 56 3.49 -13.94 -10.10
N ARG A 57 3.93 -15.19 -9.98
CA ARG A 57 5.17 -15.70 -10.59
C ARG A 57 5.20 -15.46 -12.08
N ILE A 58 4.15 -15.87 -12.79
CA ILE A 58 4.03 -15.67 -14.24
C ILE A 58 4.08 -14.17 -14.58
N ALA A 59 3.35 -13.33 -13.84
CA ALA A 59 3.32 -11.90 -14.08
C ALA A 59 4.71 -11.24 -13.91
N LEU A 60 5.45 -11.59 -12.86
CA LEU A 60 6.80 -11.07 -12.61
C LEU A 60 7.85 -11.66 -13.57
N GLY A 61 7.69 -12.93 -13.96
CA GLY A 61 8.60 -13.63 -14.89
C GLY A 61 8.57 -13.13 -16.33
N THR A 62 7.65 -12.22 -16.67
CA THR A 62 7.64 -11.56 -17.98
C THR A 62 8.86 -10.67 -18.22
N ASP A 63 9.41 -10.10 -17.15
CA ASP A 63 10.48 -9.09 -17.21
C ASP A 63 11.69 -9.42 -16.31
N LEU A 64 11.53 -10.36 -15.37
CA LEU A 64 12.58 -10.74 -14.41
C LEU A 64 13.13 -12.14 -14.71
N ARG A 65 14.39 -12.37 -14.30
CA ARG A 65 15.01 -13.70 -14.33
C ARG A 65 14.33 -14.60 -13.29
N SER A 66 14.26 -15.90 -13.57
CA SER A 66 13.64 -16.89 -12.69
C SER A 66 14.14 -16.78 -11.24
N ASP A 67 15.45 -16.71 -11.03
CA ASP A 67 16.04 -16.63 -9.69
C ASP A 67 15.64 -15.37 -8.92
N ASP A 68 15.44 -14.25 -9.63
CA ASP A 68 15.02 -12.98 -9.03
C ASP A 68 13.53 -13.01 -8.69
N VAL A 69 12.71 -13.65 -9.53
CA VAL A 69 11.29 -13.87 -9.27
C VAL A 69 11.10 -14.71 -8.00
N GLU A 70 11.80 -15.84 -7.87
CA GLU A 70 11.68 -16.70 -6.69
C GLU A 70 12.06 -15.94 -5.40
N LYS A 71 13.16 -15.18 -5.41
CA LYS A 71 13.56 -14.35 -4.26
C LYS A 71 12.53 -13.29 -3.89
N VAL A 72 11.83 -12.72 -4.87
CA VAL A 72 10.77 -11.73 -4.63
C VAL A 72 9.50 -12.41 -4.12
N LEU A 73 9.16 -13.61 -4.59
CA LEU A 73 7.95 -14.31 -4.15
C LEU A 73 8.06 -14.93 -2.75
N GLN A 74 9.26 -15.29 -2.31
CA GLN A 74 9.48 -15.87 -0.97
C GLN A 74 8.87 -15.01 0.16
N PRO A 75 9.22 -13.70 0.31
CA PRO A 75 8.59 -12.81 1.29
C PRO A 75 7.07 -12.77 1.21
N PHE A 76 6.52 -12.82 -0.01
CA PHE A 76 5.08 -12.79 -0.23
C PHE A 76 4.41 -14.05 0.32
N ALA A 77 4.99 -15.23 0.08
CA ALA A 77 4.46 -16.48 0.64
C ALA A 77 4.54 -16.51 2.18
N PHE A 78 5.63 -15.99 2.77
CA PHE A 78 5.73 -15.85 4.23
C PHE A 78 4.62 -14.96 4.81
N LEU A 79 4.32 -13.85 4.13
CA LEU A 79 3.20 -12.97 4.50
C LEU A 79 1.86 -13.70 4.42
N LEU A 80 1.63 -14.49 3.38
CA LEU A 80 0.37 -15.22 3.21
C LEU A 80 0.17 -16.27 4.31
N ASP A 81 1.21 -17.05 4.62
CA ASP A 81 1.17 -18.02 5.71
C ASP A 81 0.88 -17.34 7.05
N GLU A 82 1.59 -16.25 7.38
CA GLU A 82 1.35 -15.51 8.63
C GLU A 82 -0.10 -14.97 8.70
N LYS A 83 -0.64 -14.50 7.57
CA LYS A 83 -2.02 -14.02 7.48
C LYS A 83 -3.06 -15.11 7.67
N VAL A 84 -2.80 -16.31 7.17
CA VAL A 84 -3.69 -17.47 7.37
C VAL A 84 -3.62 -17.94 8.82
N LEU A 85 -2.41 -18.19 9.32
CA LEU A 85 -2.18 -18.63 10.70
C LEU A 85 -2.75 -17.64 11.72
N GLY A 86 -2.63 -16.34 11.43
CA GLY A 86 -3.20 -15.27 12.25
C GLY A 86 -4.74 -15.24 12.28
N ARG A 87 -5.43 -15.95 11.37
CA ARG A 87 -6.90 -16.04 11.27
C ARG A 87 -7.47 -17.42 11.61
N LEU A 88 -6.65 -18.46 11.65
CA LEU A 88 -7.09 -19.80 12.05
C LEU A 88 -7.26 -19.90 13.57
N ALA A 89 -8.08 -20.87 14.00
CA ALA A 89 -8.09 -21.33 15.38
C ALA A 89 -6.74 -22.01 15.72
N ASN A 90 -6.31 -21.94 16.99
CA ASN A 90 -4.99 -22.46 17.40
C ASN A 90 -4.78 -23.94 17.07
N ASP A 91 -5.83 -24.76 17.22
CA ASP A 91 -5.78 -26.20 16.95
C ASP A 91 -5.65 -26.51 15.46
N ASP A 92 -6.13 -25.62 14.59
CA ASP A 92 -6.07 -25.77 13.13
C ASP A 92 -4.75 -25.22 12.57
N ALA A 93 -4.21 -24.17 13.19
CA ALA A 93 -2.99 -23.50 12.76
C ALA A 93 -1.79 -24.45 12.65
N GLN A 94 -1.67 -25.43 13.55
CA GLN A 94 -0.60 -26.45 13.52
C GLN A 94 -0.71 -27.41 12.32
N HIS A 95 -1.90 -27.53 11.72
CA HIS A 95 -2.18 -28.42 10.59
C HIS A 95 -2.20 -27.67 9.26
N TRP A 96 -1.94 -26.36 9.27
CA TRP A 96 -1.96 -25.55 8.07
C TRP A 96 -0.88 -26.01 7.07
N PRO A 97 -1.24 -26.39 5.83
CA PRO A 97 -0.28 -26.75 4.81
C PRO A 97 0.44 -25.51 4.26
N LEU A 98 1.56 -25.16 4.92
CA LEU A 98 2.37 -23.97 4.67
C LEU A 98 2.72 -23.76 3.19
N LEU A 99 2.46 -22.57 2.67
CA LEU A 99 2.78 -22.16 1.31
C LEU A 99 4.29 -22.11 1.11
N GLN A 100 5.02 -21.59 2.09
CA GLN A 100 6.49 -21.56 2.08
C GLN A 100 7.10 -22.95 1.88
N LEU A 101 6.49 -23.98 2.46
CA LEU A 101 6.96 -25.35 2.35
C LEU A 101 6.60 -25.94 0.99
N ARG A 102 5.34 -25.74 0.56
CA ARG A 102 4.84 -26.30 -0.70
C ARG A 102 5.49 -25.70 -1.94
N VAL A 103 5.76 -24.39 -1.91
CA VAL A 103 6.27 -23.65 -3.07
C VAL A 103 7.79 -23.56 -3.07
N PHE A 104 8.41 -23.38 -1.90
CA PHE A 104 9.86 -23.12 -1.80
C PHE A 104 10.62 -24.16 -0.99
N GLY A 105 9.96 -25.13 -0.36
CA GLY A 105 10.61 -26.11 0.50
C GLY A 105 11.16 -25.51 1.80
N LEU A 106 10.59 -24.40 2.28
CA LEU A 106 11.03 -23.68 3.48
C LEU A 106 9.96 -23.76 4.58
N ASP A 107 10.37 -23.80 5.85
CA ASP A 107 9.44 -23.84 7.00
C ASP A 107 9.67 -22.71 8.03
N SER A 108 10.76 -21.97 7.89
CA SER A 108 11.24 -20.98 8.86
C SER A 108 11.12 -19.53 8.36
N GLY A 109 10.04 -19.24 7.63
CA GLY A 109 9.81 -17.97 6.94
C GLY A 109 9.90 -16.72 7.83
N GLY A 110 9.53 -16.85 9.11
CA GLY A 110 9.64 -15.77 10.09
C GLY A 110 11.07 -15.29 10.35
N ASP A 111 12.06 -16.17 10.23
CA ASP A 111 13.49 -15.85 10.36
C ASP A 111 14.11 -15.57 8.99
N LEU A 112 13.82 -16.42 8.00
CA LEU A 112 14.34 -16.32 6.65
C LEU A 112 13.99 -14.99 5.97
N PHE A 113 12.83 -14.40 6.28
CA PHE A 113 12.47 -13.06 5.83
C PHE A 113 13.52 -12.01 6.22
N TYR A 114 13.95 -12.01 7.48
CA TYR A 114 14.89 -11.01 7.97
C TYR A 114 16.33 -11.33 7.57
N GLU A 115 16.70 -12.61 7.44
CA GLU A 115 17.99 -12.99 6.85
C GLU A 115 18.11 -12.53 5.40
N LEU A 116 17.02 -12.65 4.63
CA LEU A 116 16.94 -12.13 3.27
C LEU A 116 17.04 -10.61 3.27
N ALA A 117 16.29 -9.92 4.13
CA ALA A 117 16.35 -8.45 4.25
C ALA A 117 17.77 -7.96 4.60
N ASP A 118 18.42 -8.57 5.59
CA ASP A 118 19.77 -8.24 6.01
C ASP A 118 20.79 -8.46 4.88
N THR A 119 20.64 -9.58 4.14
CA THR A 119 21.50 -9.89 2.99
C THR A 119 21.32 -8.86 1.89
N CYS A 120 20.07 -8.48 1.60
CA CYS A 120 19.74 -7.46 0.60
C CYS A 120 20.33 -6.10 0.98
N LEU A 121 20.19 -5.68 2.23
CA LEU A 121 20.68 -4.39 2.74
C LEU A 121 22.21 -4.27 2.70
N ARG A 122 22.94 -5.38 2.88
CA ARG A 122 24.41 -5.41 2.75
C ARG A 122 24.88 -5.31 1.30
N ARG A 123 24.10 -5.82 0.35
CA ARG A 123 24.45 -5.92 -1.06
C ARG A 123 24.04 -4.68 -1.83
N GLN A 124 24.97 -4.13 -2.63
CA GLN A 124 24.68 -2.98 -3.49
C GLN A 124 24.02 -3.37 -4.82
N ASP A 125 24.13 -4.64 -5.23
CA ASP A 125 23.61 -5.19 -6.49
C ASP A 125 22.16 -5.71 -6.38
N THR A 126 21.51 -5.55 -5.22
CA THR A 126 20.16 -6.06 -5.00
C THR A 126 19.12 -5.31 -5.84
N ALA A 127 18.25 -6.07 -6.52
CA ALA A 127 17.17 -5.51 -7.32
C ALA A 127 16.21 -4.64 -6.47
N PRO A 128 15.86 -3.41 -6.92
CA PRO A 128 14.93 -2.53 -6.21
C PRO A 128 13.59 -3.18 -5.85
N LEU A 129 13.05 -4.03 -6.75
CA LEU A 129 11.77 -4.72 -6.54
C LEU A 129 11.78 -5.58 -5.27
N LEU A 130 12.92 -6.17 -4.89
CA LEU A 130 13.01 -6.99 -3.69
C LEU A 130 12.91 -6.14 -2.42
N PHE A 131 13.55 -4.95 -2.39
CA PHE A 131 13.35 -4.00 -1.29
C PHE A 131 11.90 -3.54 -1.19
N GLU A 132 11.27 -3.27 -2.33
CA GLU A 132 9.86 -2.87 -2.40
C GLU A 132 8.93 -3.97 -1.89
N MET A 133 9.19 -5.23 -2.24
CA MET A 133 8.42 -6.38 -1.77
C MET A 133 8.59 -6.61 -0.26
N LEU A 134 9.82 -6.58 0.25
CA LEU A 134 10.10 -6.69 1.68
C LEU A 134 9.39 -5.57 2.46
N HIS A 135 9.51 -4.33 1.99
CA HIS A 135 8.83 -3.19 2.58
C HIS A 135 7.30 -3.34 2.52
N PHE A 136 6.76 -3.82 1.40
CA PHE A 136 5.35 -4.10 1.22
C PHE A 136 4.86 -5.12 2.25
N CYS A 137 5.56 -6.23 2.43
CA CYS A 137 5.18 -7.26 3.40
C CYS A 137 5.12 -6.70 4.83
N LEU A 138 6.12 -5.91 5.23
CA LEU A 138 6.11 -5.23 6.53
C LEU A 138 4.92 -4.27 6.66
N THR A 139 4.58 -3.53 5.60
CA THR A 139 3.45 -2.59 5.59
C THR A 139 2.10 -3.33 5.62
N ALA A 140 2.02 -4.51 4.99
CA ALA A 140 0.86 -5.39 4.98
C ALA A 140 0.65 -6.15 6.30
N GLY A 141 1.54 -5.94 7.28
CA GLY A 141 1.41 -6.45 8.65
C GLY A 141 2.31 -7.62 8.99
N PHE A 142 3.27 -8.00 8.14
CA PHE A 142 4.22 -9.06 8.46
C PHE A 142 5.06 -8.70 9.69
N THR A 143 5.19 -9.65 10.60
CA THR A 143 5.91 -9.52 11.87
C THR A 143 7.03 -10.56 12.01
N GLY A 144 6.80 -11.81 11.58
CA GLY A 144 7.75 -12.90 11.71
C GLY A 144 8.31 -13.03 13.13
N ARG A 145 9.64 -13.17 13.27
CA ARG A 145 10.29 -13.27 14.59
C ARG A 145 10.17 -12.03 15.50
N TYR A 146 9.74 -10.88 14.98
CA TYR A 146 9.67 -9.61 15.73
C TYR A 146 8.26 -9.28 16.24
N VAL A 147 7.40 -10.28 16.42
CA VAL A 147 6.15 -10.13 17.18
C VAL A 147 6.47 -9.50 18.55
N GLY A 148 5.70 -8.48 18.94
CA GLY A 148 5.91 -7.73 20.19
C GLY A 148 7.08 -6.73 20.18
N HIS A 149 7.81 -6.59 19.07
CA HIS A 149 8.97 -5.70 18.94
C HIS A 149 8.77 -4.62 17.87
N PRO A 150 7.82 -3.68 18.04
CA PRO A 150 7.47 -2.71 17.00
C PRO A 150 8.60 -1.75 16.64
N ALA A 151 9.56 -1.50 17.55
CA ALA A 151 10.74 -0.69 17.26
C ALA A 151 11.62 -1.32 16.16
N ARG A 152 11.86 -2.64 16.24
CA ARG A 152 12.62 -3.37 15.21
C ARG A 152 11.92 -3.35 13.86
N LEU A 153 10.60 -3.53 13.85
CA LEU A 153 9.82 -3.45 12.62
C LEU A 153 9.94 -2.07 11.96
N ARG A 154 9.93 -0.99 12.74
CA ARG A 154 10.14 0.38 12.22
C ARG A 154 11.54 0.56 11.65
N GLU A 155 12.58 0.11 12.36
CA GLU A 155 13.97 0.16 11.89
C GLU A 155 14.12 -0.51 10.51
N TYR A 156 13.56 -1.72 10.34
CA TYR A 156 13.60 -2.41 9.05
C TYR A 156 12.84 -1.66 7.96
N ARG A 157 11.65 -1.13 8.25
CA ARG A 157 10.90 -0.34 7.26
C ARG A 157 11.70 0.88 6.78
N GLU A 158 12.33 1.61 7.69
CA GLU A 158 13.15 2.78 7.37
C GLU A 158 14.38 2.41 6.52
N GLN A 159 15.10 1.35 6.91
CA GLN A 159 16.27 0.87 6.17
C GLN A 159 15.92 0.41 4.75
N LEU A 160 14.80 -0.31 4.58
CA LEU A 160 14.34 -0.77 3.29
C LEU A 160 13.91 0.40 2.39
N VAL A 161 13.15 1.37 2.92
CA VAL A 161 12.72 2.57 2.16
C VAL A 161 13.92 3.41 1.71
N ALA A 162 14.98 3.50 2.51
CA ALA A 162 16.19 4.23 2.15
C ALA A 162 16.91 3.63 0.93
N ARG A 163 16.70 2.34 0.64
CA ARG A 163 17.28 1.65 -0.54
C ARG A 163 16.38 1.65 -1.76
N ILE A 164 15.09 1.93 -1.62
CA ILE A 164 14.17 2.02 -2.76
C ILE A 164 14.50 3.31 -3.52
N PRO A 165 14.83 3.23 -4.83
CA PRO A 165 15.06 4.41 -5.64
C PRO A 165 13.80 5.27 -5.61
N ARG A 166 13.88 6.42 -4.95
CA ARG A 166 12.83 7.42 -5.11
C ARG A 166 12.89 7.84 -6.58
N PRO A 167 11.78 7.87 -7.32
CA PRO A 167 11.76 8.65 -8.54
C PRO A 167 12.33 10.01 -8.13
N GLU A 168 13.31 10.53 -8.88
CA GLU A 168 13.74 11.91 -8.70
C GLU A 168 12.43 12.67 -8.51
N ALA A 169 12.24 13.25 -7.32
CA ALA A 169 11.26 14.30 -7.21
C ALA A 169 11.67 15.16 -8.39
N VAL A 170 10.80 15.27 -9.39
CA VAL A 170 10.89 16.35 -10.34
C VAL A 170 10.92 17.52 -9.39
N ALA A 171 12.13 17.99 -9.04
CA ALA A 171 12.35 19.16 -8.21
C ALA A 171 11.43 20.12 -8.91
N PRO A 172 10.29 20.49 -8.27
CA PRO A 172 9.10 20.96 -8.94
C PRO A 172 9.66 21.85 -10.00
N GLN A 173 9.56 21.42 -11.26
CA GLN A 173 10.28 22.11 -12.32
C GLN A 173 9.92 23.53 -11.99
N VAL A 174 10.94 24.33 -11.73
CA VAL A 174 10.74 25.76 -11.87
C VAL A 174 10.54 25.82 -13.39
N ALA A 175 9.36 25.41 -13.89
CA ALA A 175 8.40 26.33 -14.41
C ALA A 175 8.84 27.65 -13.80
N THR A 176 9.72 28.30 -14.55
CA THR A 176 9.48 29.68 -14.89
C THR A 176 7.98 29.69 -15.13
N GLU A 177 7.26 29.96 -14.05
CA GLU A 177 5.87 30.27 -14.04
C GLU A 177 5.91 31.49 -14.94
N GLU A 178 5.74 31.25 -16.24
CA GLU A 178 5.10 32.22 -17.08
C GLU A 178 3.78 32.39 -16.36
N ALA A 179 3.79 33.42 -15.50
CA ALA A 179 2.91 33.53 -14.36
C ALA A 179 1.52 33.20 -14.85
N ALA A 180 0.88 32.19 -14.26
CA ALA A 180 -0.55 32.05 -14.43
C ALA A 180 -1.12 33.47 -14.24
N PRO A 181 -1.86 34.02 -15.22
CA PRO A 181 -2.30 35.40 -15.14
C PRO A 181 -2.93 35.57 -13.76
N PRO A 182 -2.54 36.61 -13.00
CA PRO A 182 -2.98 36.77 -11.63
C PRO A 182 -4.49 36.56 -11.60
N PRO A 183 -5.04 35.91 -10.55
CA PRO A 183 -6.48 35.74 -10.43
C PRO A 183 -7.10 37.08 -10.76
N THR A 184 -8.02 37.11 -11.74
CA THR A 184 -8.59 38.36 -12.25
C THR A 184 -9.29 39.06 -11.10
N LEU A 185 -8.55 39.93 -10.42
CA LEU A 185 -9.07 40.85 -9.44
C LEU A 185 -9.89 41.83 -10.25
N TYR A 186 -11.19 41.58 -10.31
CA TYR A 186 -12.13 42.55 -10.84
C TYR A 186 -11.94 43.84 -10.04
N ASP A 187 -11.45 44.87 -10.72
CA ASP A 187 -11.26 46.18 -10.12
C ASP A 187 -12.63 46.67 -9.66
N PHE A 188 -12.81 46.77 -8.34
CA PHE A 188 -14.13 47.04 -7.76
C PHE A 188 -14.60 48.41 -8.27
N PRO A 189 -15.71 48.51 -9.03
CA PRO A 189 -15.98 49.69 -9.82
C PRO A 189 -16.68 50.76 -8.97
N TRP A 190 -15.91 51.34 -8.03
CA TRP A 190 -16.33 52.30 -7.01
C TRP A 190 -17.06 53.51 -7.61
N ARG A 191 -16.76 53.87 -8.87
CA ARG A 191 -17.41 54.95 -9.60
C ARG A 191 -18.91 54.74 -9.72
N TYR A 192 -19.38 53.51 -9.97
CA TYR A 192 -20.82 53.22 -10.03
C TYR A 192 -21.48 53.40 -8.68
N TYR A 193 -20.82 52.98 -7.60
CA TYR A 193 -21.32 53.14 -6.23
C TYR A 193 -21.33 54.60 -5.77
N ALA A 194 -20.33 55.39 -6.16
CA ALA A 194 -20.30 56.83 -5.88
C ALA A 194 -21.42 57.57 -6.62
N VAL A 195 -21.69 57.20 -7.87
CA VAL A 195 -22.79 57.79 -8.66
C VAL A 195 -24.16 57.39 -8.08
N THR A 196 -24.38 56.12 -7.73
CA THR A 196 -25.65 55.71 -7.11
C THR A 196 -25.85 56.38 -5.76
N LEU A 197 -24.82 56.50 -4.92
CA LEU A 197 -24.90 57.23 -3.66
C LEU A 197 -25.25 58.71 -3.88
N ALA A 198 -24.62 59.36 -4.87
CA ALA A 198 -24.91 60.74 -5.20
C ALA A 198 -26.36 60.94 -5.68
N ILE A 199 -26.89 60.02 -6.50
CA ILE A 199 -28.29 60.05 -6.93
C ILE A 199 -29.24 59.85 -5.74
N ILE A 200 -28.95 58.88 -4.88
CA ILE A 200 -29.76 58.58 -3.68
C ILE A 200 -29.81 59.79 -2.74
N VAL A 201 -28.76 60.61 -2.66
CA VAL A 201 -28.74 61.80 -1.79
C VAL A 201 -29.30 63.04 -2.49
N ALA A 202 -28.95 63.28 -3.75
CA ALA A 202 -29.36 64.48 -4.47
C ALA A 202 -30.86 64.48 -4.79
N LEU A 203 -31.44 63.32 -5.12
CA LEU A 203 -32.83 63.22 -5.54
C LEU A 203 -33.81 63.58 -4.39
N PRO A 204 -33.63 63.08 -3.15
CA PRO A 204 -34.42 63.55 -2.00
C PRO A 204 -34.20 65.03 -1.66
N VAL A 205 -32.98 65.55 -1.77
CA VAL A 205 -32.70 66.97 -1.47
C VAL A 205 -33.39 67.89 -2.48
N VAL A 206 -33.36 67.53 -3.76
CA VAL A 206 -34.08 68.27 -4.81
C VAL A 206 -35.59 68.16 -4.62
N LEU A 207 -36.12 66.97 -4.32
CA LEU A 207 -37.55 66.81 -4.04
C LEU A 207 -37.99 67.59 -2.80
N TRP A 208 -37.17 67.64 -1.75
CA TRP A 208 -37.42 68.43 -0.56
C TRP A 208 -37.44 69.93 -0.87
N HIS A 209 -36.50 70.42 -1.68
CA HIS A 209 -36.47 71.82 -2.12
C HIS A 209 -37.62 72.21 -3.05
N LEU A 210 -38.15 71.27 -3.84
CA LEU A 210 -39.32 71.52 -4.70
C LEU A 210 -40.65 71.40 -3.93
N SER A 211 -40.64 70.72 -2.79
CA SER A 211 -41.81 70.52 -1.92
C SER A 211 -42.01 71.63 -0.88
N ASN A 212 -41.04 72.54 -0.72
CA ASN A 212 -41.03 73.61 0.29
C ASN A 212 -40.93 74.98 -0.38
#